data_AF-A0A653HPR5-F1
#
_entry.id   AF-A0A653HPR5-F1
#
_cell.length_a   1.000
_cell.length_b   1.000
_cell.length_c   1.000
_cell.angle_alpha   90.00
_cell.angle_beta   90.00
_cell.angle_gamma   90.00
#
_symmetry.space_group_name_H-M   'P 1'
#
loop_
_entity.id
_entity.type
_entity.pdbx_description
1 polymer ?
#
loop_
_entity_poly.entity_id
_entity_poly.type
_entity_poly.pdbx_seq_one_letter_code
_entity_poly.pdbx_strand_id
1 'polypeptide(L)'
;METTTSDIKLFKKWSYEDINIADLSLVDCIAISQKACVYTPHTAGRYQKKRFRKALCPIVERLVNSMMMHGRNNGKKLKAIKIVAYAFEIIHLMTGKNPLQVFVDALIMLAFRNIKTISECLAEEIIHCANESASSYAIKKKDEIERVAKANR
;
A
#
# COMPACT_ATOMS: atom_id res chain seq x y z
N MET A 1 16.58 -35.25 -1.34
CA MET A 1 15.76 -35.00 -0.14
C MET A 1 14.97 -33.74 -0.39
N GLU A 2 13.78 -33.88 -0.96
CA GLU A 2 12.83 -32.77 -1.11
C GLU A 2 12.37 -32.39 0.30
N THR A 3 12.82 -31.25 0.79
CA THR A 3 12.29 -30.70 2.04
C THR A 3 10.82 -30.38 1.77
N THR A 4 9.93 -31.14 2.40
CA THR A 4 8.51 -30.80 2.54
C THR A 4 8.42 -29.42 3.19
N THR A 5 8.44 -28.35 2.39
CA THR A 5 8.12 -27.01 2.86
C THR A 5 6.67 -27.08 3.28
N SER A 6 6.42 -27.05 4.59
CA SER A 6 5.08 -26.89 5.12
C SER A 6 4.44 -25.71 4.40
N ASP A 7 3.38 -25.97 3.65
CA ASP A 7 2.71 -25.02 2.77
C ASP A 7 2.11 -23.88 3.61
N ILE A 8 2.91 -22.81 3.84
CA ILE A 8 2.56 -21.71 4.72
C ILE A 8 1.45 -20.91 4.06
N LYS A 9 0.22 -21.07 4.56
CA LYS A 9 -0.95 -20.34 4.07
C LYS A 9 -1.33 -19.20 5.00
N LEU A 10 -1.53 -18.01 4.44
CA LEU A 10 -2.04 -16.87 5.18
C LEU A 10 -3.44 -17.18 5.70
N PHE A 11 -3.68 -16.88 6.98
CA PHE A 11 -4.91 -17.21 7.69
C PHE A 11 -5.29 -18.69 7.60
N LYS A 12 -4.32 -19.58 7.33
CA LYS A 12 -4.53 -21.02 7.07
C LYS A 12 -5.42 -21.31 5.85
N LYS A 13 -5.67 -20.33 4.98
CA LYS A 13 -6.59 -20.45 3.84
C LYS A 13 -5.92 -20.08 2.52
N TRP A 14 -5.18 -18.98 2.48
CA TRP A 14 -4.70 -18.38 1.24
C TRP A 14 -3.24 -18.79 0.96
N SER A 15 -3.01 -19.42 -0.20
CA SER A 15 -1.65 -19.78 -0.66
C SER A 15 -0.89 -18.56 -1.19
N TYR A 16 0.43 -18.63 -1.12
CA TYR A 16 1.38 -17.64 -1.67
C TYR A 16 2.03 -18.07 -2.99
N GLU A 17 1.87 -19.33 -3.40
CA GLU A 17 2.65 -19.93 -4.50
C GLU A 17 2.30 -19.33 -5.87
N ASP A 18 1.05 -18.93 -6.09
CA ASP A 18 0.57 -18.45 -7.39
C ASP A 18 0.56 -16.92 -7.53
N ILE A 19 1.27 -16.19 -6.67
CA ILE A 19 1.22 -14.72 -6.69
C ILE A 19 2.23 -14.17 -7.69
N ASN A 20 1.72 -13.60 -8.78
CA ASN A 20 2.55 -12.95 -9.81
C ASN A 20 2.60 -11.43 -9.60
N ILE A 21 3.78 -10.85 -9.82
CA ILE A 21 4.00 -9.40 -9.79
C ILE A 21 4.29 -8.96 -11.23
N ALA A 22 3.37 -8.20 -11.83
CA ALA A 22 3.50 -7.79 -13.23
C ALA A 22 4.68 -6.83 -13.49
N ASP A 23 5.08 -6.02 -12.49
CA ASP A 23 6.16 -5.04 -12.61
C ASP A 23 7.42 -5.46 -11.84
N LEU A 24 8.52 -5.56 -12.58
CA LEU A 24 9.85 -5.92 -12.06
C LEU A 24 10.38 -4.92 -11.03
N SER A 25 10.04 -3.63 -11.16
CA SER A 25 10.56 -2.57 -10.28
C SER A 25 10.05 -2.67 -8.84
N LEU A 26 8.86 -3.26 -8.65
CA LEU A 26 8.20 -3.38 -7.36
C LEU A 26 8.49 -4.70 -6.64
N VAL A 27 9.19 -5.64 -7.29
CA VAL A 27 9.52 -6.96 -6.74
C VAL A 27 10.26 -6.84 -5.41
N ASP A 28 11.24 -5.94 -5.31
CA ASP A 28 12.01 -5.74 -4.06
C ASP A 28 11.22 -4.98 -2.98
N CYS A 29 10.20 -4.22 -3.38
CA CYS A 29 9.34 -3.48 -2.46
C CYS A 29 8.24 -4.36 -1.87
N ILE A 30 7.82 -5.38 -2.61
CA ILE A 30 6.69 -6.27 -2.32
C ILE A 30 7.27 -7.59 -1.77
N ALA A 31 7.36 -7.70 -0.44
CA ALA A 31 7.90 -8.88 0.21
C ALA A 31 6.90 -10.06 0.16
N ILE A 32 7.01 -10.86 -0.91
CA ILE A 32 6.31 -12.15 -1.10
C ILE A 32 7.30 -13.34 -1.04
N SER A 33 8.60 -13.07 -0.95
CA SER A 33 9.63 -14.10 -0.79
C SER A 33 9.35 -15.02 0.41
N GLN A 34 9.86 -16.25 0.38
CA GLN A 34 9.66 -17.32 1.39
C GLN A 34 9.80 -16.86 2.85
N LYS A 35 10.66 -15.87 3.14
CA LYS A 35 10.85 -15.32 4.50
C LYS A 35 9.70 -14.42 4.98
N ALA A 36 8.89 -13.90 4.06
CA ALA A 36 7.76 -13.02 4.32
C ALA A 36 6.41 -13.76 4.34
N CYS A 37 6.39 -15.05 4.00
CA CYS A 37 5.23 -15.92 4.13
C CYS A 37 4.93 -16.14 5.61
N VAL A 38 3.73 -15.72 6.04
CA VAL A 38 3.32 -15.77 7.45
C VAL A 38 1.90 -16.29 7.58
N TYR A 39 1.64 -17.11 8.60
CA TYR A 39 0.28 -17.59 8.90
C TYR A 39 -0.64 -16.46 9.37
N THR A 40 -0.10 -15.52 10.14
CA THR A 40 -0.80 -14.35 10.64
C THR A 40 0.05 -13.11 10.37
N PRO A 41 -0.56 -11.96 10.03
CA PRO A 41 0.16 -10.72 9.72
C PRO A 41 0.66 -10.01 10.99
N HIS A 42 1.36 -10.75 11.84
CA HIS A 42 1.95 -10.29 13.10
C HIS A 42 3.31 -10.96 13.32
N THR A 43 4.38 -10.36 12.78
CA THR A 43 5.73 -10.94 12.85
C THR A 43 6.53 -10.43 14.06
N ALA A 44 6.03 -9.40 14.78
CA ALA A 44 6.77 -8.68 15.84
C ALA A 44 8.15 -8.16 15.38
N GLY A 45 8.34 -7.99 14.07
CA GLY A 45 9.61 -7.60 13.46
C GLY A 45 9.96 -6.13 13.71
N ARG A 46 11.23 -5.85 14.02
CA ARG A 46 11.74 -4.49 14.22
C ARG A 46 12.23 -3.87 12.90
N TYR A 47 11.28 -3.60 12.00
CA TYR A 47 11.55 -3.12 10.64
C TYR A 47 11.99 -1.64 10.55
N GLN A 48 11.86 -0.88 11.65
CA GLN A 48 12.22 0.54 11.68
C GLN A 48 13.68 0.80 12.10
N LYS A 49 14.39 -0.22 12.61
CA LYS A 49 15.75 -0.06 13.15
C LYS A 49 16.81 0.36 12.13
N LYS A 50 16.64 0.04 10.84
CA LYS A 50 17.55 0.43 9.75
C LYS A 50 16.74 0.91 8.55
N ARG A 51 17.31 1.81 7.75
CA ARG A 51 16.73 2.26 6.47
C ARG A 51 16.47 1.04 5.58
N PHE A 52 15.38 1.08 4.80
CA PHE A 52 14.92 0.03 3.87
C PHE A 52 14.43 -1.30 4.49
N ARG A 53 14.59 -1.55 5.79
CA ARG A 53 14.03 -2.76 6.42
C ARG A 53 12.50 -2.83 6.41
N LYS A 54 11.80 -1.73 6.15
CA LYS A 54 10.35 -1.71 5.91
C LYS A 54 9.95 -2.47 4.64
N ALA A 55 10.83 -2.59 3.65
CA ALA A 55 10.55 -3.37 2.44
C ALA A 55 10.41 -4.87 2.75
N LEU A 56 11.19 -5.36 3.72
CA LEU A 56 11.18 -6.77 4.17
C LEU A 56 9.92 -7.15 4.97
N CYS A 57 9.13 -6.18 5.43
CA CYS A 57 7.91 -6.45 6.20
C CYS A 57 6.84 -7.07 5.28
N PRO A 58 6.17 -8.15 5.70
CA PRO A 58 5.06 -8.73 4.95
C PRO A 58 4.01 -7.66 4.59
N ILE A 59 3.51 -7.69 3.37
CA ILE A 59 2.67 -6.60 2.85
C ILE A 59 1.34 -6.51 3.61
N VAL A 60 0.76 -7.65 3.98
CA VAL A 60 -0.46 -7.69 4.79
C VAL A 60 -0.21 -7.11 6.20
N GLU A 61 0.98 -7.32 6.78
CA GLU A 61 1.34 -6.68 8.04
C GLU A 61 1.49 -5.16 7.88
N ARG A 62 2.03 -4.68 6.76
CA ARG A 62 2.06 -3.24 6.44
C ARG A 62 0.66 -2.64 6.37
N LEU A 63 -0.29 -3.31 5.72
CA LEU A 63 -1.69 -2.90 5.67
C LEU A 63 -2.30 -2.79 7.07
N VAL A 64 -2.13 -3.83 7.88
CA VAL A 64 -2.61 -3.86 9.27
C VAL A 64 -2.02 -2.70 10.09
N ASN A 65 -0.73 -2.39 9.90
CA ASN A 65 -0.09 -1.28 10.59
C ASN A 65 -0.66 0.09 10.15
N SER A 66 -0.97 0.27 8.86
CA SER A 66 -1.58 1.49 8.32
C SER A 66 -3.01 1.72 8.82
N MET A 67 -3.77 0.66 9.13
CA MET A 67 -5.14 0.79 9.66
C MET A 67 -5.20 1.35 11.09
N MET A 68 -4.09 1.33 11.83
CA MET A 68 -4.02 1.74 13.23
C MET A 68 -3.58 3.20 13.43
N MET A 69 -3.55 4.05 12.40
CA MET A 69 -2.94 5.38 12.48
C MET A 69 -3.78 6.43 13.23
N HIS A 70 -5.10 6.26 13.29
CA HIS A 70 -6.00 7.23 13.92
C HIS A 70 -6.15 6.96 15.42
N GLY A 71 -5.99 8.01 16.25
CA GLY A 71 -5.84 7.95 17.71
C GLY A 71 -6.63 6.86 18.44
N ARG A 72 -7.95 6.73 18.20
CA ARG A 72 -8.80 5.72 18.86
C ARG A 72 -8.46 4.27 18.51
N ASN A 73 -7.77 4.04 17.40
CA ASN A 73 -7.36 2.75 16.85
C ASN A 73 -5.86 2.46 17.06
N ASN A 74 -5.11 3.39 17.65
CA ASN A 74 -3.67 3.23 17.90
C ASN A 74 -3.41 1.98 18.77
N GLY A 75 -2.48 1.15 18.32
CA GLY A 75 -2.06 -0.07 19.03
C GLY A 75 -3.05 -1.24 18.99
N LYS A 76 -4.26 -1.07 18.43
CA LYS A 76 -5.29 -2.13 18.39
C LYS A 76 -5.06 -3.13 17.25
N LYS A 77 -3.91 -3.82 17.27
CA LYS A 77 -3.47 -4.70 16.18
C LYS A 77 -4.36 -5.92 15.99
N LEU A 78 -4.82 -6.55 17.08
CA LEU A 78 -5.77 -7.68 16.99
C LEU A 78 -7.08 -7.31 16.29
N LYS A 79 -7.59 -6.10 16.53
CA LYS A 79 -8.80 -5.60 15.86
C LYS A 79 -8.55 -5.39 14.37
N ALA A 80 -7.43 -4.76 14.00
CA ALA A 80 -7.06 -4.54 12.60
C ALA A 80 -6.86 -5.86 11.84
N ILE A 81 -6.20 -6.86 12.44
CA ILE A 81 -6.01 -8.19 11.83
C ILE A 81 -7.36 -8.85 11.51
N LYS A 82 -8.33 -8.79 12.44
CA LYS A 82 -9.68 -9.33 12.22
C LYS A 82 -10.40 -8.63 11.06
N ILE A 83 -10.31 -7.30 10.98
CA ILE A 83 -10.94 -6.54 9.89
C ILE A 83 -10.33 -6.94 8.54
N VAL A 84 -9.00 -7.08 8.47
CA VAL A 84 -8.32 -7.53 7.23
C VAL A 84 -8.72 -8.96 6.86
N ALA A 85 -8.83 -9.86 7.84
CA ALA A 85 -9.27 -11.24 7.59
C ALA A 85 -10.67 -11.29 6.97
N TYR A 86 -11.64 -10.56 7.54
CA TYR A 86 -12.99 -10.47 6.98
C TYR A 86 -13.01 -9.80 5.61
N ALA A 87 -12.21 -8.75 5.41
CA ALA A 87 -12.12 -8.08 4.11
C ALA A 87 -11.61 -9.05 3.02
N PHE A 88 -10.61 -9.88 3.33
CA PHE A 88 -10.09 -10.86 2.37
C PHE A 88 -11.10 -11.97 2.06
N GLU A 89 -11.93 -12.37 3.03
CA GLU A 89 -13.05 -13.29 2.77
C GLU A 89 -14.08 -12.66 1.82
N ILE A 90 -14.46 -11.40 2.06
CA ILE A 90 -15.40 -10.68 1.17
C ILE A 90 -14.82 -10.55 -0.24
N ILE A 91 -13.54 -10.19 -0.39
CA ILE A 91 -12.87 -10.09 -1.69
C ILE A 91 -12.91 -11.43 -2.43
N HIS A 92 -12.63 -12.54 -1.74
CA HIS A 92 -12.70 -13.86 -2.35
C HIS A 92 -14.13 -14.22 -2.78
N LEU A 93 -15.14 -13.95 -1.94
CA LEU A 93 -16.54 -14.19 -2.29
C LEU A 93 -17.01 -13.34 -3.48
N MET A 94 -16.52 -12.10 -3.61
CA MET A 94 -16.89 -11.20 -4.70
C MET A 94 -16.18 -11.50 -6.02
N THR A 95 -14.89 -11.89 -5.97
CA THR A 95 -14.06 -12.02 -7.17
C THR A 95 -13.79 -13.46 -7.59
N GLY A 96 -13.95 -14.43 -6.70
CA GLY A 96 -13.59 -15.84 -6.90
C GLY A 96 -12.08 -16.10 -6.99
N LYS A 97 -11.24 -15.07 -6.90
CA LYS A 97 -9.77 -15.17 -7.01
C LYS A 97 -9.12 -15.20 -5.63
N ASN A 98 -7.83 -15.53 -5.59
CA ASN A 98 -7.04 -15.40 -4.35
C ASN A 98 -6.96 -13.91 -3.96
N PRO A 99 -7.43 -13.51 -2.76
CA PRO A 99 -7.45 -12.11 -2.34
C PRO A 99 -6.07 -11.50 -2.25
N LEU A 100 -5.01 -12.31 -2.06
CA LEU A 100 -3.63 -11.84 -2.07
C LEU A 100 -3.20 -11.30 -3.43
N GLN A 101 -3.56 -12.00 -4.52
CA GLN A 101 -3.26 -11.52 -5.88
C GLN A 101 -3.99 -10.20 -6.14
N VAL A 102 -5.29 -10.14 -5.84
CA VAL A 102 -6.10 -8.93 -6.03
C VAL A 102 -5.52 -7.75 -5.24
N PHE A 103 -5.03 -8.01 -4.02
CA PHE A 103 -4.40 -6.99 -3.20
C PHE A 103 -3.07 -6.50 -3.78
N VAL A 104 -2.23 -7.39 -4.31
CA VAL A 104 -0.97 -7.05 -4.97
C VAL A 104 -1.21 -6.26 -6.25
N ASP A 105 -2.15 -6.71 -7.08
CA ASP A 105 -2.55 -6.01 -8.31
C ASP A 105 -3.04 -4.59 -7.99
N ALA A 106 -3.88 -4.44 -6.97
CA ALA A 106 -4.36 -3.14 -6.52
C ALA A 106 -3.22 -2.22 -6.05
N LEU A 107 -2.20 -2.77 -5.37
CA LEU A 107 -1.03 -1.99 -4.96
C LEU A 107 -0.22 -1.51 -6.16
N ILE A 108 -0.02 -2.34 -7.18
CA ILE A 108 0.69 -1.95 -8.42
C ILE A 108 -0.07 -0.83 -9.12
N MET A 109 -1.40 -0.96 -9.27
CA MET A 109 -2.24 0.06 -9.89
C MET A 109 -2.22 1.40 -9.12
N LEU A 110 -2.11 1.37 -7.79
CA LEU A 110 -2.11 2.57 -6.94
C LEU A 110 -0.72 3.19 -6.77
N ALA A 111 0.35 2.40 -6.82
CA ALA A 111 1.73 2.86 -6.63
C ALA A 111 2.13 3.86 -7.71
N PHE A 112 1.65 3.67 -8.94
CA PHE A 112 1.85 4.59 -10.05
C PHE A 112 0.64 5.53 -10.21
N ARG A 113 0.48 6.48 -9.27
CA ARG A 113 -0.19 7.74 -9.59
C ARG A 113 0.73 8.57 -10.50
N ASN A 114 0.81 8.15 -11.76
CA ASN A 114 1.15 8.87 -13.01
C ASN A 114 1.93 7.94 -13.93
N ILE A 115 1.19 7.29 -14.83
CA ILE A 115 1.71 6.83 -16.14
C ILE A 115 2.20 8.05 -16.95
N LYS A 116 1.80 9.27 -16.56
CA LYS A 116 2.23 10.51 -17.18
C LYS A 116 3.73 10.74 -16.99
N THR A 117 4.42 10.90 -18.10
CA THR A 117 5.83 11.29 -18.10
C THR A 117 6.02 12.63 -17.36
N ILE A 118 7.24 12.92 -16.90
CA ILE A 118 7.58 14.24 -16.32
C ILE A 118 7.18 15.37 -17.28
N SER A 119 7.33 15.13 -18.59
CA SER A 119 6.92 16.02 -19.67
C SER A 119 5.41 16.30 -19.65
N GLU A 120 4.57 15.26 -19.52
CA GLU A 120 3.11 15.41 -19.45
C GLU A 120 2.66 16.12 -18.18
N CYS A 121 3.27 15.80 -17.03
CA CYS A 121 2.96 16.49 -15.77
C CYS A 121 3.29 18.00 -15.86
N LEU A 122 4.43 18.33 -16.47
CA LEU A 122 4.84 19.72 -16.67
C LEU A 122 3.89 20.44 -17.66
N ALA A 123 3.52 19.79 -18.75
CA ALA A 123 2.58 20.34 -19.73
C ALA A 123 1.21 20.62 -19.11
N GLU A 124 0.69 19.68 -18.32
CA GLU A 124 -0.59 19.85 -17.62
C GLU A 124 -0.54 20.97 -16.59
N GLU A 125 0.54 21.07 -15.81
CA GLU A 125 0.68 22.12 -14.81
C GLU A 125 0.76 23.51 -15.47
N ILE A 126 1.46 23.63 -16.61
CA ILE A 126 1.51 24.89 -17.39
C ILE A 126 0.12 25.26 -17.93
N ILE A 127 -0.60 24.29 -18.51
CA ILE A 127 -1.95 24.52 -19.06
C ILE A 127 -2.93 24.90 -17.93
N HIS A 128 -2.87 24.22 -16.79
CA HIS A 128 -3.73 24.52 -15.64
C HIS A 128 -3.41 25.88 -15.01
N CYS A 129 -2.13 26.29 -14.98
CA CYS A 129 -1.73 27.64 -14.55
C CYS A 129 -2.29 28.71 -15.49
N ALA A 130 -2.17 28.49 -16.81
CA ALA A 130 -2.67 29.45 -17.82
C ALA A 130 -4.20 29.62 -17.76
N ASN A 131 -4.93 28.56 -17.42
CA ASN A 131 -6.38 28.58 -17.29
C ASN A 131 -6.89 29.01 -15.90
N GLU A 132 -6.01 29.50 -15.03
CA GLU A 132 -6.30 29.84 -13.63
C GLU A 132 -7.07 28.74 -12.87
N SER A 133 -6.82 27.48 -13.23
CA SER A 133 -7.60 26.36 -12.74
C SER A 133 -7.19 26.03 -11.30
N ALA A 134 -8.19 25.87 -10.43
CA ALA A 134 -8.01 25.36 -9.07
C ALA A 134 -7.49 23.91 -9.01
N SER A 135 -7.19 23.28 -10.15
CA SER A 135 -6.48 22.00 -10.23
C SER A 135 -4.96 22.15 -10.15
N SER A 136 -4.41 23.29 -10.59
CA SER A 136 -2.96 23.59 -10.54
C SER A 136 -2.42 23.59 -9.12
N TYR A 137 -1.22 23.04 -8.95
CA TYR A 137 -0.49 23.08 -7.70
C TYR A 137 0.01 24.49 -7.36
N ALA A 138 0.55 25.22 -8.34
CA ALA A 138 1.08 26.57 -8.13
C ALA A 138 -0.01 27.56 -7.65
N ILE A 139 -1.21 27.50 -8.26
CA ILE A 139 -2.33 28.36 -7.87
C ILE A 139 -2.84 27.99 -6.47
N LYS A 140 -3.00 26.70 -6.17
CA LYS A 140 -3.39 26.26 -4.81
C LYS A 140 -2.43 26.77 -3.75
N LYS A 141 -1.12 26.75 -4.02
CA LYS A 141 -0.12 27.21 -3.05
C LYS A 141 -0.15 28.73 -2.87
N LYS A 142 -0.34 29.49 -3.96
CA LYS A 142 -0.56 30.93 -3.91
C LYS A 142 -1.79 31.27 -3.07
N ASP A 143 -2.93 30.66 -3.35
CA ASP A 143 -4.19 30.91 -2.65
C ASP A 143 -4.11 30.54 -1.17
N GLU A 144 -3.39 29.46 -0.83
CA GLU A 144 -3.14 29.05 0.55
C GLU A 144 -2.34 30.12 1.31
N ILE A 145 -1.28 30.66 0.71
CA ILE A 145 -0.45 31.70 1.32
C ILE A 145 -1.25 32.99 1.50
N GLU A 146 -2.02 33.39 0.48
CA GLU A 146 -2.88 34.58 0.58
C GLU A 146 -3.96 34.43 1.65
N ARG A 147 -4.50 33.23 1.83
CA ARG A 147 -5.47 32.93 2.90
C ARG A 147 -4.82 33.05 4.28
N VAL A 148 -3.62 32.51 4.46
CA VAL A 148 -2.87 32.61 5.73
C VAL A 148 -2.52 34.07 6.04
N ALA A 149 -2.10 34.84 5.02
CA ALA A 149 -1.80 36.25 5.18
C ALA A 149 -3.03 37.09 5.58
N LYS A 150 -4.21 36.80 5.00
CA LYS A 150 -5.48 37.46 5.39
C LYS A 150 -5.93 37.10 6.80
N ALA A 151 -5.65 35.89 7.28
CA ALA A 151 -6.03 35.44 8.62
C ALA A 151 -5.14 36.04 9.72
N ASN A 152 -3.90 36.42 9.39
CA ASN A 152 -2.93 37.03 10.31
C ASN A 152 -3.00 38.56 10.35
N ARG A 153 -4.02 39.17 9.74
CA ARG A 153 -4.26 40.62 9.70
C ARG A 153 -5.49 40.96 10.52
#